data_AF-A0A2K3LX76-F1
#
_entry.id   AF-A0A2K3LX76-F1
#
_cell.length_a   1.000
_cell.length_b   1.000
_cell.length_c   1.000
_cell.angle_alpha   90.00
_cell.angle_beta   90.00
_cell.angle_gamma   90.00
#
_symmetry.space_group_name_H-M   'P 1'
#
loop_
_entity.id
_entity.type
_entity.pdbx_description
1 polymer ?
#
loop_
_entity_poly.entity_id
_entity_poly.type
_entity_poly.pdbx_seq_one_letter_code
_entity_poly.pdbx_strand_id
1 'polypeptide(L)'
;MMMENRLCAGPCMGNPVNTLLSCNHESCFSCVDAFNQYLDPFPNHPMCPTCFEFHDFLVQSNKFLQVLHRVDQLLMLGCFKSSKIIVLHDDCHLIHHYLHSALNALNIHFFSYGEESNSNSVRTFIESDTRTILMPIGALTENDRFYFPPNSQLLLTFAVNTEKKNFILNRILTYGEDEDSLILNNFVVRNSVEEVIGNTNEDYTAEVLHEIITIASLLPAE
;
A
#
# COMPACT_ATOMS: atom_id res chain seq x y z
N MET A 1 -26.11 -0.12 4.58
CA MET A 1 -26.29 -1.37 5.34
C MET A 1 -24.92 -1.79 5.84
N MET A 2 -24.64 -1.56 7.12
CA MET A 2 -23.42 -2.04 7.77
C MET A 2 -23.62 -3.53 8.05
N MET A 3 -22.88 -4.41 7.38
CA MET A 3 -22.76 -5.79 7.86
C MET A 3 -21.92 -5.74 9.14
N GLU A 4 -22.50 -6.24 10.22
CA GLU A 4 -21.89 -6.33 11.53
C GLU A 4 -20.55 -7.09 11.43
N ASN A 5 -19.46 -6.42 11.80
CA ASN A 5 -18.11 -6.96 12.01
C ASN A 5 -18.04 -7.94 13.20
N ARG A 6 -18.96 -8.90 13.31
CA ARG A 6 -19.05 -9.86 14.43
C ARG A 6 -18.58 -11.26 14.08
N LEU A 7 -17.83 -11.45 12.98
CA LEU A 7 -17.52 -12.81 12.54
C LEU A 7 -16.37 -13.50 13.30
N CYS A 8 -15.50 -12.80 14.03
CA CYS A 8 -14.35 -13.46 14.67
C CYS A 8 -13.92 -12.91 16.06
N ALA A 9 -14.75 -12.15 16.77
CA ALA A 9 -14.36 -11.54 18.06
C ALA A 9 -14.88 -12.28 19.31
N GLY A 10 -15.16 -13.58 19.22
CA GLY A 10 -15.67 -14.37 20.35
C GLY A 10 -15.12 -15.79 20.40
N PRO A 11 -15.12 -16.45 21.57
CA PRO A 11 -14.75 -17.86 21.68
C PRO A 11 -15.66 -18.69 20.78
N CYS A 12 -15.12 -19.75 20.17
CA CYS A 12 -15.85 -20.67 19.31
C CYS A 12 -17.11 -21.18 20.03
N MET A 13 -18.26 -20.54 19.79
CA MET A 13 -19.53 -20.87 20.44
C MET A 13 -20.01 -22.22 19.89
N GLY A 14 -19.50 -23.31 20.45
CA GLY A 14 -19.93 -24.68 20.16
C GLY A 14 -19.20 -25.41 19.03
N ASN A 15 -18.16 -24.82 18.42
CA ASN A 15 -17.30 -25.51 17.45
C ASN A 15 -15.92 -25.79 18.09
N PRO A 16 -15.36 -27.00 17.95
CA PRO A 16 -14.05 -27.31 18.51
C PRO A 16 -12.97 -26.38 17.93
N VAL A 17 -12.19 -25.76 18.82
CA VAL A 17 -10.95 -25.06 18.48
C VAL A 17 -10.01 -26.11 17.89
N ASN A 18 -9.68 -26.01 16.60
CA ASN A 18 -8.95 -27.08 15.92
C ASN A 18 -7.75 -26.61 15.10
N THR A 19 -7.45 -25.31 15.04
CA THR A 19 -6.31 -24.81 14.25
C THR A 19 -5.51 -23.78 15.04
N LEU A 20 -4.29 -24.17 15.39
CA LEU A 20 -3.25 -23.24 15.83
C LEU A 20 -2.64 -22.59 14.57
N LEU A 21 -2.77 -21.27 14.47
CA LEU A 21 -2.17 -20.50 13.37
C LEU A 21 -0.66 -20.28 13.64
N SER A 22 0.10 -19.91 12.61
CA SER A 22 1.56 -19.68 12.72
C SER A 22 1.95 -18.66 13.79
N CYS A 23 1.07 -17.68 14.02
CA CYS A 23 1.17 -16.64 15.05
C CYS A 23 0.74 -17.10 16.46
N ASN A 24 0.54 -18.40 16.67
CA ASN A 24 0.05 -19.01 17.91
C ASN A 24 -1.36 -18.53 18.35
N HIS A 25 -2.13 -17.93 17.46
CA HIS A 25 -3.55 -17.66 17.70
C HIS A 25 -4.39 -18.89 17.41
N GLU A 26 -5.34 -19.16 18.30
CA GLU A 26 -6.35 -20.21 18.13
C GLU A 26 -7.59 -19.62 17.43
N SER A 27 -8.08 -20.31 16.40
CA SER A 27 -9.34 -19.94 15.73
C SER A 27 -10.13 -21.17 15.30
N CYS A 28 -11.45 -21.00 15.17
CA CYS A 28 -12.34 -22.06 14.68
C CYS A 28 -12.20 -22.20 13.16
N PHE A 29 -12.21 -23.42 12.63
CA PHE A 29 -12.17 -23.65 11.17
C PHE A 29 -13.22 -22.83 10.40
N SER A 30 -14.46 -22.78 10.90
CA SER A 30 -15.53 -22.01 10.26
C SER A 30 -15.25 -20.50 10.18
N CYS A 31 -14.52 -19.94 11.15
CA CYS A 31 -14.14 -18.53 11.17
C CYS A 31 -12.98 -18.26 10.22
N VAL A 32 -11.99 -19.16 10.17
CA VAL A 32 -10.88 -19.10 9.21
C VAL A 32 -11.40 -19.27 7.77
N ASP A 33 -12.31 -20.22 7.54
CA ASP A 33 -12.91 -20.45 6.22
C ASP A 33 -13.77 -19.27 5.78
N ALA A 34 -14.61 -18.71 6.67
CA ALA A 34 -15.40 -17.53 6.35
C ALA A 34 -14.50 -16.29 6.11
N PHE A 35 -13.43 -16.14 6.89
CA PHE A 35 -12.46 -15.08 6.66
C PHE A 35 -11.79 -15.25 5.29
N ASN A 36 -11.20 -16.42 5.00
CA ASN A 36 -10.54 -16.73 3.73
C ASN A 36 -11.48 -16.59 2.53
N GLN A 37 -12.76 -16.94 2.69
CA GLN A 37 -13.73 -16.90 1.60
C GLN A 37 -14.24 -15.48 1.30
N TYR A 38 -14.42 -14.63 2.31
CA TYR A 38 -15.15 -13.37 2.16
C TYR A 38 -14.36 -12.11 2.49
N LEU A 39 -13.31 -12.23 3.29
CA LEU A 39 -12.62 -11.10 3.92
C LEU A 39 -11.11 -11.10 3.71
N ASP A 40 -10.50 -12.22 3.34
CA ASP A 40 -9.06 -12.32 3.15
C ASP A 40 -8.65 -11.58 1.86
N PRO A 41 -7.89 -10.48 1.98
CA PRO A 41 -7.37 -9.78 0.83
C PRO A 41 -6.31 -10.60 0.08
N PHE A 42 -5.73 -11.65 0.65
CA PHE A 42 -4.69 -12.45 -0.01
C PHE A 42 -5.08 -13.92 -0.13
N PRO A 43 -5.87 -14.31 -1.14
CA PRO A 43 -6.35 -15.69 -1.28
C PRO A 43 -5.25 -16.74 -1.34
N ASN A 44 -4.04 -16.35 -1.76
CA ASN A 44 -2.86 -17.22 -1.87
C ASN A 44 -1.91 -17.14 -0.65
N HIS A 45 -2.14 -16.20 0.27
CA HIS A 45 -1.32 -15.97 1.45
C HIS A 45 -2.22 -15.88 2.69
N PRO A 46 -2.66 -17.02 3.25
CA PRO A 46 -3.64 -17.04 4.33
C PRO A 46 -3.16 -16.21 5.51
N MET A 47 -3.97 -15.21 5.86
CA MET A 47 -3.69 -14.26 6.92
C MET A 47 -4.44 -14.65 8.19
N CYS A 48 -3.83 -14.40 9.35
CA CYS A 48 -4.50 -14.61 10.62
C CYS A 48 -5.68 -13.63 10.76
N PRO A 49 -6.93 -14.11 10.99
CA PRO A 49 -8.09 -13.24 11.18
C PRO A 49 -8.05 -12.43 12.48
N THR A 50 -7.18 -12.81 13.44
CA THR A 50 -7.07 -12.18 14.75
C THR A 50 -6.05 -11.04 14.77
N CYS A 51 -4.84 -11.28 14.27
CA CYS A 51 -3.75 -10.30 14.29
C CYS A 51 -3.40 -9.74 12.91
N PHE A 52 -4.02 -10.20 11.82
CA PHE A 52 -3.67 -9.82 10.45
C PHE A 52 -2.21 -10.12 10.09
N GLU A 53 -1.64 -11.17 10.69
CA GLU A 53 -0.29 -11.64 10.38
C GLU A 53 -0.32 -12.65 9.24
N PHE A 54 0.62 -12.55 8.31
CA PHE A 54 0.91 -13.56 7.28
C PHE A 54 2.42 -13.76 7.18
N HIS A 55 2.89 -15.00 7.07
CA HIS A 55 4.34 -15.31 6.95
C HIS A 55 5.25 -14.53 7.94
N ASP A 56 4.89 -14.54 9.24
CA ASP A 56 5.59 -13.84 10.33
C ASP A 56 5.63 -12.30 10.20
N PHE A 57 4.82 -11.74 9.30
CA PHE A 57 4.68 -10.31 9.09
C PHE A 57 3.35 -9.79 9.63
N LEU A 58 3.42 -8.92 10.64
CA LEU A 58 2.26 -8.31 11.26
C LEU A 58 1.84 -7.04 10.52
N VAL A 59 0.58 -6.99 10.04
CA VAL A 59 0.07 -5.81 9.35
C VAL A 59 -0.28 -4.68 10.34
N GLN A 60 0.47 -3.57 10.30
CA GLN A 60 0.37 -2.43 11.21
C GLN A 60 -0.70 -1.39 10.82
N SER A 61 -1.19 -1.38 9.59
CA SER A 61 -2.24 -0.43 9.17
C SER A 61 -3.07 -0.93 7.98
N ASN A 62 -4.37 -0.64 8.02
CA ASN A 62 -5.32 -0.93 6.95
C ASN A 62 -4.90 -0.32 5.60
N LYS A 63 -4.20 0.82 5.61
CA LYS A 63 -3.69 1.42 4.37
C LYS A 63 -2.58 0.57 3.75
N PHE A 64 -1.65 0.06 4.57
CA PHE A 64 -0.65 -0.89 4.08
C PHE A 64 -1.31 -2.14 3.50
N LEU A 65 -2.33 -2.67 4.20
CA LEU A 65 -3.08 -3.83 3.72
C LEU A 65 -3.68 -3.59 2.33
N GLN A 66 -4.32 -2.44 2.12
CA GLN A 66 -4.92 -2.08 0.83
C GLN A 66 -3.89 -1.91 -0.29
N VAL A 67 -2.73 -1.30 0.01
CA VAL A 67 -1.64 -1.16 -0.96
C VAL A 67 -1.12 -2.53 -1.39
N LEU A 68 -0.80 -3.39 -0.41
CA LEU A 68 -0.28 -4.73 -0.65
C LEU A 68 -1.29 -5.59 -1.41
N HIS A 69 -2.56 -5.56 -1.00
CA HIS A 69 -3.65 -6.23 -1.70
C HIS A 69 -3.76 -5.77 -3.15
N ARG A 70 -3.63 -4.46 -3.40
CA ARG A 70 -3.66 -3.94 -4.76
C ARG A 70 -2.48 -4.42 -5.59
N VAL A 71 -1.26 -4.47 -5.03
CA VAL A 71 -0.09 -5.03 -5.71
C VAL A 71 -0.34 -6.49 -6.08
N ASP A 72 -0.79 -7.31 -5.13
CA ASP A 72 -1.07 -8.74 -5.35
C ASP A 72 -2.13 -8.97 -6.44
N GLN A 73 -3.24 -8.22 -6.37
CA GLN A 73 -4.28 -8.24 -7.41
C GLN A 73 -3.74 -7.92 -8.80
N LEU A 74 -2.91 -6.87 -8.92
CA LEU A 74 -2.34 -6.43 -10.20
C LEU A 74 -1.34 -7.44 -10.78
N LEU A 75 -0.64 -8.18 -9.92
CA LEU A 75 0.22 -9.28 -10.32
C LEU A 75 -0.59 -10.49 -10.79
N MET A 76 -1.65 -10.86 -10.05
CA MET A 76 -2.53 -11.99 -10.38
C MET A 76 -3.34 -11.78 -11.66
N LEU A 77 -3.86 -10.58 -11.89
CA LEU A 77 -4.77 -10.32 -13.01
C LEU A 77 -4.13 -10.56 -14.39
N GLY A 78 -2.79 -10.59 -14.49
CA GLY A 78 -2.04 -11.03 -15.69
C GLY A 78 -2.25 -10.18 -16.96
N CYS A 79 -3.27 -9.32 -16.97
CA CYS A 79 -3.52 -8.32 -17.98
C CYS A 79 -2.34 -7.33 -17.93
N PHE A 80 -1.70 -7.13 -19.09
CA PHE A 80 -0.53 -6.25 -19.27
C PHE A 80 0.79 -6.80 -18.71
N LYS A 81 1.35 -7.85 -19.35
CA LYS A 81 2.69 -8.37 -19.01
C LYS A 81 3.80 -7.32 -19.04
N SER A 82 3.64 -6.27 -19.85
CA SER A 82 4.58 -5.15 -19.95
C SER A 82 4.35 -4.03 -18.93
N SER A 83 3.24 -4.04 -18.18
CA SER A 83 2.96 -2.97 -17.21
C SER A 83 3.81 -3.11 -15.95
N LYS A 84 4.21 -1.96 -15.41
CA LYS A 84 4.94 -1.84 -14.16
C LYS A 84 4.01 -1.37 -13.04
N ILE A 85 4.30 -1.79 -11.82
CA ILE A 85 3.61 -1.37 -10.60
C ILE A 85 4.62 -0.54 -9.82
N ILE A 86 4.32 0.73 -9.62
CA ILE A 86 5.17 1.68 -8.93
C ILE A 86 4.53 1.97 -7.58
N VAL A 87 5.13 1.49 -6.51
CA VAL A 87 4.74 1.80 -5.13
C VAL A 87 5.53 3.01 -4.67
N LEU A 88 4.90 4.19 -4.74
CA LEU A 88 5.47 5.43 -4.25
C LEU A 88 5.13 5.65 -2.78
N HIS A 89 6.12 5.97 -1.98
CA HIS A 89 5.94 6.29 -0.56
C HIS A 89 6.71 7.53 -0.15
N ASP A 90 6.33 8.11 1.00
CA ASP A 90 7.06 9.25 1.56
C ASP A 90 8.53 8.90 1.87
N ASP A 91 9.41 9.90 2.00
CA ASP A 91 10.84 9.76 2.29
C ASP A 91 11.11 9.31 3.75
N CYS A 92 10.41 8.28 4.20
CA CYS A 92 10.49 7.71 5.53
C CYS A 92 11.05 6.29 5.46
N HIS A 93 12.23 6.08 6.04
CA HIS A 93 12.89 4.76 6.09
C HIS A 93 12.03 3.68 6.75
N LEU A 94 11.21 4.05 7.74
CA LEU A 94 10.33 3.09 8.42
C LEU A 94 9.25 2.55 7.46
N ILE A 95 8.61 3.45 6.70
CA ILE A 95 7.61 3.07 5.68
C ILE A 95 8.25 2.19 4.61
N HIS A 96 9.44 2.57 4.14
CA HIS A 96 10.19 1.79 3.15
C HIS A 96 10.50 0.38 3.66
N HIS A 97 11.12 0.27 4.83
CA HIS A 97 11.48 -1.01 5.43
C HIS A 97 10.27 -1.92 5.65
N TYR A 98 9.16 -1.32 6.07
CA TYR A 98 7.91 -2.03 6.30
C TYR A 98 7.32 -2.59 4.99
N LEU A 99 7.20 -1.77 3.94
CA LEU A 99 6.73 -2.22 2.62
C LEU A 99 7.65 -3.28 2.02
N HIS A 100 8.97 -3.09 2.15
CA HIS A 100 9.97 -4.05 1.71
C HIS A 100 9.79 -5.42 2.40
N SER A 101 9.61 -5.42 3.73
CA SER A 101 9.37 -6.65 4.50
C SER A 101 8.07 -7.33 4.11
N ALA A 102 7.01 -6.55 3.90
CA ALA A 102 5.70 -7.06 3.50
C ALA A 102 5.72 -7.73 2.11
N LEU A 103 6.36 -7.08 1.13
CA LEU A 103 6.48 -7.62 -0.23
C LEU A 103 7.30 -8.92 -0.24
N ASN A 104 8.36 -9.00 0.57
CA ASN A 104 9.11 -10.25 0.75
C ASN A 104 8.26 -11.35 1.40
N ALA A 105 7.47 -11.02 2.42
CA ALA A 105 6.58 -11.97 3.07
C ALA A 105 5.51 -12.53 2.12
N LEU A 106 5.06 -11.73 1.13
CA LEU A 106 4.18 -12.17 0.04
C LEU A 106 4.92 -12.89 -1.11
N ASN A 107 6.24 -13.11 -1.01
CA ASN A 107 7.07 -13.64 -2.09
C ASN A 107 6.95 -12.88 -3.41
N ILE A 108 6.70 -11.57 -3.35
CA ILE A 108 6.62 -10.71 -4.52
C ILE A 108 8.05 -10.34 -4.93
N HIS A 109 8.39 -10.51 -6.21
CA HIS A 109 9.63 -9.98 -6.76
C HIS A 109 9.50 -8.49 -7.04
N PHE A 110 10.37 -7.68 -6.45
CA PHE A 110 10.37 -6.23 -6.62
C PHE A 110 11.77 -5.64 -6.68
N PHE A 111 11.87 -4.44 -7.24
CA PHE A 111 13.05 -3.58 -7.17
C PHE A 111 12.87 -2.59 -6.02
N SER A 112 13.84 -2.47 -5.12
CA SER A 112 13.84 -1.44 -4.08
C SER A 112 14.76 -0.30 -4.53
N TYR A 113 14.19 0.89 -4.70
CA TYR A 113 14.94 2.12 -4.97
C TYR A 113 15.24 2.83 -3.65
N GLY A 114 16.50 3.19 -3.41
CA GLY A 114 16.96 3.77 -2.16
C GLY A 114 18.19 4.67 -2.33
N GLU A 115 18.89 4.97 -1.23
CA GLU A 115 20.00 5.95 -1.21
C GLU A 115 21.17 5.60 -2.14
N GLU A 116 21.42 4.31 -2.38
CA GLU A 116 22.48 3.86 -3.30
C GLU A 116 22.00 3.72 -4.76
N SER A 117 20.72 3.95 -5.02
CA SER A 117 20.15 3.89 -6.37
C SER A 117 20.48 5.16 -7.15
N ASN A 118 20.70 5.02 -8.46
CA ASN A 118 20.94 6.14 -9.34
C ASN A 118 19.91 6.16 -10.48
N SER A 119 20.00 7.18 -11.33
CA SER A 119 19.10 7.36 -12.48
C SER A 119 19.02 6.14 -13.41
N ASN A 120 20.09 5.35 -13.53
CA ASN A 120 20.09 4.11 -14.31
C ASN A 120 19.34 2.96 -13.62
N SER A 121 19.14 3.01 -12.30
CA SER A 121 18.39 1.98 -11.56
C SER A 121 16.93 1.91 -12.01
N VAL A 122 16.26 3.06 -12.21
CA VAL A 122 14.87 3.09 -12.71
C VAL A 122 14.81 2.53 -14.13
N ARG A 123 15.78 2.91 -14.98
CA ARG A 123 15.88 2.38 -16.34
C ARG A 123 16.07 0.87 -16.36
N THR A 124 16.98 0.36 -15.53
CA THR A 124 17.23 -1.08 -15.37
C THR A 124 15.96 -1.80 -14.92
N PHE A 125 15.20 -1.23 -13.99
CA PHE A 125 13.91 -1.78 -13.58
C PHE A 125 12.91 -1.83 -14.74
N ILE A 126 12.78 -0.76 -15.52
CA ILE A 126 11.87 -0.70 -16.67
C ILE A 126 12.20 -1.79 -17.69
N GLU A 127 13.49 -2.01 -17.97
CA GLU A 127 14.00 -3.00 -18.92
C GLU A 127 13.99 -4.44 -18.35
N SER A 128 13.86 -4.62 -17.03
CA SER A 128 13.82 -5.94 -16.38
C SER A 128 12.45 -6.63 -16.47
N ASP A 129 12.41 -7.94 -16.18
CA ASP A 129 11.17 -8.70 -16.03
C ASP A 129 10.44 -8.40 -14.71
N THR A 130 11.12 -7.77 -13.75
CA THR A 130 10.52 -7.37 -12.46
C THR A 130 9.42 -6.35 -12.71
N ARG A 131 8.23 -6.60 -12.17
CA ARG A 131 7.05 -5.73 -12.39
C ARG A 131 6.85 -4.68 -11.33
N THR A 132 7.31 -4.93 -10.11
CA THR A 132 7.07 -4.02 -8.98
C THR A 132 8.33 -3.25 -8.63
N ILE A 133 8.22 -1.94 -8.42
CA ILE A 133 9.26 -1.10 -7.82
C ILE A 133 8.71 -0.43 -6.57
N LEU A 134 9.48 -0.47 -5.49
CA LEU A 134 9.25 0.28 -4.27
C LEU A 134 10.18 1.50 -4.28
N MET A 135 9.63 2.70 -4.25
CA MET A 135 10.40 3.93 -4.46
C MET A 135 9.98 5.06 -3.52
N PRO A 136 10.91 5.70 -2.80
CA PRO A 136 10.64 6.90 -2.03
C PRO A 136 10.34 8.06 -2.96
N ILE A 137 9.56 9.03 -2.50
CA ILE A 137 9.13 10.11 -3.38
C ILE A 137 10.29 11.06 -3.74
N GLY A 138 11.20 11.34 -2.82
CA GLY A 138 12.38 12.17 -3.05
C GLY A 138 13.49 11.47 -3.83
N ALA A 139 13.32 10.20 -4.19
CA ALA A 139 14.31 9.47 -4.98
C ALA A 139 14.42 9.95 -6.43
N LEU A 140 13.40 10.67 -6.91
CA LEU A 140 13.37 11.23 -8.26
C LEU A 140 13.73 12.71 -8.23
N THR A 141 14.70 13.08 -9.04
CA THR A 141 15.18 14.46 -9.22
C THR A 141 14.78 15.01 -10.59
N GLU A 142 14.93 16.32 -10.79
CA GLU A 142 14.66 17.00 -12.07
C GLU A 142 15.48 16.48 -13.26
N ASN A 143 16.57 15.78 -12.97
CA ASN A 143 17.49 15.26 -13.96
C ASN A 143 17.12 13.83 -14.42
N ASP A 144 16.23 13.15 -13.70
CA ASP A 144 15.83 11.80 -14.04
C ASP A 144 14.84 11.82 -15.22
N ARG A 145 15.21 11.12 -16.30
CA ARG A 145 14.41 11.00 -17.53
C ARG A 145 14.15 9.53 -17.83
N PHE A 146 12.93 9.09 -17.58
CA PHE A 146 12.48 7.73 -17.91
C PHE A 146 10.98 7.73 -18.23
N TYR A 147 10.55 6.68 -18.91
CA TYR A 147 9.16 6.45 -19.26
C TYR A 147 8.73 5.07 -18.76
N PHE A 148 7.61 5.00 -18.05
CA PHE A 148 7.03 3.72 -17.69
C PHE A 148 6.16 3.19 -18.83
N PRO A 149 6.19 1.87 -19.11
CA PRO A 149 5.35 1.28 -20.15
C PRO A 149 3.85 1.60 -19.96
N PRO A 150 3.04 1.58 -21.04
CA PRO A 150 1.60 1.82 -20.94
C PRO A 150 0.88 0.90 -19.96
N ASN A 151 -0.23 1.37 -19.38
CA ASN A 151 -1.03 0.70 -18.35
C ASN A 151 -0.26 0.44 -17.04
N SER A 152 0.86 1.11 -16.82
CA SER A 152 1.58 1.03 -15.55
C SER A 152 0.73 1.63 -14.43
N GLN A 153 0.85 1.05 -13.24
CA GLN A 153 0.03 1.38 -12.08
C GLN A 153 0.88 2.17 -11.10
N LEU A 154 0.49 3.40 -10.82
CA LEU A 154 1.10 4.21 -9.79
C LEU A 154 0.28 4.11 -8.51
N LEU A 155 0.84 3.46 -7.50
CA LEU A 155 0.25 3.32 -6.17
C LEU A 155 0.87 4.39 -5.27
N LEU A 156 0.15 5.48 -5.08
CA LEU A 156 0.56 6.54 -4.15
C LEU A 156 0.15 6.16 -2.74
N THR A 157 1.14 6.01 -1.88
CA THR A 157 0.93 5.70 -0.47
C THR A 157 0.99 6.97 0.39
N PHE A 158 1.20 6.81 1.69
CA PHE A 158 1.12 7.80 2.77
C PHE A 158 1.68 9.20 2.47
N ALA A 159 0.94 10.23 2.90
CA ALA A 159 1.42 11.58 3.26
C ALA A 159 2.41 12.20 2.26
N VAL A 160 2.18 11.94 0.99
CA VAL A 160 3.05 12.43 -0.06
C VAL A 160 2.84 13.93 -0.21
N ASN A 161 3.89 14.72 0.05
CA ASN A 161 3.89 16.15 -0.22
C ASN A 161 3.31 16.43 -1.62
N THR A 162 2.28 17.29 -1.69
CA THR A 162 1.48 17.50 -2.90
C THR A 162 2.34 18.03 -4.06
N GLU A 163 3.31 18.90 -3.78
CA GLU A 163 4.26 19.41 -4.79
C GLU A 163 5.14 18.29 -5.34
N LYS A 164 5.75 17.47 -4.46
CA LYS A 164 6.57 16.33 -4.89
C LYS A 164 5.75 15.31 -5.68
N LYS A 165 4.52 15.02 -5.24
CA LYS A 165 3.56 14.15 -5.93
C LYS A 165 3.32 14.65 -7.34
N ASN A 166 2.94 15.92 -7.48
CA ASN A 166 2.60 16.54 -8.76
C ASN A 166 3.83 16.60 -9.65
N PHE A 167 5.01 16.88 -9.10
CA PHE A 167 6.28 16.86 -9.82
C PHE A 167 6.55 15.49 -10.46
N ILE A 168 6.41 14.40 -9.70
CA ILE A 168 6.65 13.05 -10.23
C ILE A 168 5.55 12.62 -11.20
N LEU A 169 4.29 12.89 -10.89
CA LEU A 169 3.17 12.61 -11.81
C LEU A 169 3.40 13.30 -13.14
N ASN A 170 3.71 14.60 -13.12
CA ASN A 170 4.00 15.36 -14.32
C ASN A 170 5.18 14.76 -15.07
N ARG A 171 6.27 14.35 -14.41
CA ARG A 171 7.42 13.73 -15.08
C ARG A 171 7.14 12.37 -15.69
N ILE A 172 6.38 11.52 -15.01
CA ILE A 172 5.98 10.22 -15.56
C ILE A 172 5.08 10.42 -16.78
N LEU A 173 4.17 11.39 -16.73
CA LEU A 173 3.21 11.68 -17.80
C LEU A 173 3.83 12.47 -18.98
N THR A 174 4.82 13.34 -18.73
CA THR A 174 5.42 14.21 -19.78
C THR A 174 6.14 13.43 -20.87
N TYR A 175 6.59 12.20 -20.58
CA TYR A 175 7.28 11.34 -21.55
C TYR A 175 6.40 10.21 -22.09
N GLY A 176 5.14 10.12 -21.66
CA GLY A 176 4.14 9.24 -22.24
C GLY A 176 3.33 9.96 -23.30
N GLU A 177 3.28 9.41 -24.51
CA GLU A 177 2.55 10.06 -25.62
C GLU A 177 1.01 10.00 -25.45
N ASP A 178 0.49 9.27 -24.47
CA ASP A 178 -0.96 9.14 -24.20
C ASP A 178 -1.30 9.31 -22.70
N GLU A 179 -2.37 10.07 -22.42
CA GLU A 179 -2.96 10.26 -21.07
C GLU A 179 -3.41 8.93 -20.42
N ASP A 180 -3.63 7.89 -21.22
CA ASP A 180 -4.02 6.53 -20.77
C ASP A 180 -2.82 5.67 -20.29
N SER A 181 -1.60 6.20 -20.29
CA SER A 181 -0.39 5.41 -20.05
C SER A 181 -0.14 5.04 -18.57
N LEU A 182 -0.65 5.82 -17.62
CA LEU A 182 -0.43 5.62 -16.18
C LEU A 182 -1.73 5.68 -15.37
N ILE A 183 -2.05 4.59 -14.67
CA ILE A 183 -3.24 4.50 -13.82
C ILE A 183 -2.86 4.83 -12.38
N LEU A 184 -3.37 5.96 -11.89
CA LEU A 184 -3.15 6.42 -10.53
C LEU A 184 -4.13 5.79 -9.54
N ASN A 185 -3.60 5.15 -8.51
CA ASN A 185 -4.36 4.65 -7.37
C ASN A 185 -3.86 5.40 -6.12
N ASN A 186 -4.68 6.30 -5.58
CA ASN A 186 -4.37 7.03 -4.37
C ASN A 186 -5.06 6.37 -3.17
N PHE A 187 -4.30 5.99 -2.16
CA PHE A 187 -4.85 5.43 -0.93
C PHE A 187 -4.96 6.57 0.09
N VAL A 188 -6.17 6.88 0.55
CA VAL A 188 -6.42 7.92 1.56
C VAL A 188 -7.37 7.35 2.60
N VAL A 189 -7.05 7.53 3.88
CA VAL A 189 -7.93 7.08 4.96
C VAL A 189 -9.09 8.08 5.06
N ARG A 190 -10.33 7.58 5.04
CA ARG A 190 -11.52 8.44 5.18
C ARG A 190 -11.57 9.08 6.56
N ASN A 191 -12.11 10.30 6.62
CA ASN A 191 -12.19 11.15 7.79
C ASN A 191 -10.83 11.36 8.47
N SER A 192 -9.75 11.35 7.69
CA SER A 192 -8.40 11.58 8.19
C SER A 192 -7.89 12.96 7.79
N VAL A 193 -6.88 13.43 8.52
CA VAL A 193 -6.15 14.66 8.19
C VAL A 193 -5.62 14.61 6.76
N GLU A 194 -5.19 13.44 6.27
CA GLU A 194 -4.72 13.26 4.90
C GLU A 194 -5.80 13.49 3.84
N GLU A 195 -7.05 13.12 4.13
CA GLU A 195 -8.18 13.43 3.24
C GLU A 195 -8.44 14.93 3.18
N VAL A 196 -8.32 15.62 4.32
CA VAL A 196 -8.44 17.08 4.37
C VAL A 196 -7.32 17.73 3.55
N ILE A 197 -6.06 17.35 3.77
CA ILE A 197 -4.90 17.86 3.00
C ILE A 197 -5.11 17.62 1.50
N GLY A 198 -5.51 16.39 1.12
CA GLY A 198 -5.73 16.02 -0.28
C GLY A 198 -6.87 16.80 -0.94
N ASN A 199 -7.90 17.17 -0.18
CA ASN A 199 -9.05 17.93 -0.68
C ASN A 199 -8.79 19.44 -0.73
N THR A 200 -7.99 19.99 0.17
CA THR A 200 -7.70 21.42 0.21
C THR A 200 -6.52 21.82 -0.67
N ASN A 201 -5.66 20.86 -1.07
CA ASN A 201 -4.38 21.13 -1.74
C ASN A 201 -3.49 22.14 -0.99
N GLU A 202 -3.69 22.28 0.32
CA GLU A 202 -2.87 23.16 1.17
C GLU A 202 -1.69 22.40 1.75
N ASP A 203 -0.50 23.00 1.67
CA ASP A 203 0.68 22.52 2.37
C ASP A 203 0.62 22.98 3.83
N TYR A 204 0.24 22.07 4.73
CA TYR A 204 0.26 22.35 6.15
C TYR A 204 1.66 22.14 6.72
N THR A 205 2.15 23.10 7.49
CA THR A 205 3.37 22.92 8.28
C THR A 205 3.11 21.91 9.40
N ALA A 206 4.17 21.29 9.91
CA ALA A 206 4.07 20.34 11.03
C ALA A 206 3.42 20.97 12.28
N GLU A 207 3.61 22.28 12.50
CA GLU A 207 2.98 23.03 13.60
C GLU A 207 1.46 23.17 13.40
N VAL A 208 1.00 23.56 12.20
CA VAL A 208 -0.43 23.69 11.91
C VAL A 208 -1.12 22.32 11.95
N LEU A 209 -0.45 21.28 11.45
CA LEU A 209 -0.91 19.89 11.57
C LEU A 209 -1.07 19.46 13.03
N HIS A 210 -0.11 19.81 13.89
CA HIS A 210 -0.17 19.50 15.31
C HIS A 210 -1.33 20.24 16.01
N GLU A 211 -1.57 21.50 15.67
CA GLU A 211 -2.72 22.26 16.17
C GLU A 211 -4.06 21.64 15.72
N ILE A 212 -4.19 21.28 14.44
CA ILE A 212 -5.40 20.63 13.91
C ILE A 212 -5.66 19.31 14.63
N ILE A 213 -4.64 18.47 14.82
CA ILE A 213 -4.77 17.19 15.54
C ILE A 213 -5.17 17.44 16.99
N THR A 214 -4.55 18.44 17.64
CA THR A 214 -4.86 18.80 19.02
C THR A 214 -6.31 19.25 19.14
N ILE A 215 -6.78 20.14 18.27
CA ILE A 215 -8.17 20.60 18.25
C ILE A 215 -9.13 19.45 17.94
N ALA A 216 -8.82 18.62 16.95
CA ALA A 216 -9.63 17.45 16.60
C ALA A 216 -9.76 16.46 17.76
N SER A 217 -8.70 16.30 18.58
CA SER A 217 -8.74 15.45 19.78
C SER A 217 -9.61 16.00 20.92
N LEU A 218 -9.90 17.31 20.89
CA LEU A 218 -10.75 18.00 21.87
C LEU A 218 -12.22 18.03 21.44
N LEU A 219 -12.51 17.71 20.18
CA LEU A 219 -13.88 17.60 19.70
C LEU A 219 -14.49 16.28 20.21
N PRO A 220 -15.79 16.28 20.59
CA PRO A 220 -16.49 15.04 20.87
C PRO A 220 -16.41 14.12 19.65
N ALA A 221 -16.44 12.79 19.88
CA ALA A 221 -16.25 11.76 18.86
C ALA A 221 -17.32 11.73 17.74
N GLU A 222 -18.26 12.67 17.74
CA GLU A 222 -19.36 12.79 16.76
C GLU A 222 -18.98 13.71 15.60
#